data_AF-A0A3N5YYE2-F1
#
_entry.id   AF-A0A3N5YYE2-F1
#
_cell.length_a   1.000
_cell.length_b   1.000
_cell.length_c   1.000
_cell.angle_alpha   90.00
_cell.angle_beta   90.00
_cell.angle_gamma   90.00
#
_symmetry.space_group_name_H-M   'P 1'
#
loop_
_entity.id
_entity.type
_entity.pdbx_description
1 polymer ?
#
loop_
_entity_poly.entity_id
_entity_poly.type
_entity_poly.pdbx_seq_one_letter_code
_entity_poly.pdbx_strand_id
1 'polypeptide(L)'
;MNKNTNPLTRFFEGLLSDPLNHLLEASMDQGKIPIGYTCSYVPEVLLSVDPLIPVRIRAPGVLSTEIADIYLSSVICSYTRSVLEMAMDDQYSFLNGWVFAASCDHMRRLYDNMKYLNPPELIHILDVPHRHGKVSLSWYVDELKMLLDNISSHHQIQFSHAALSRAIQDHNDFSALLTSIGDLRKQKNPPLSGTEFQAVILASLVAPKHSLLPKIEEFKKSLSGQEGISDYRARLLIVGGQLDNLGYIQTIESTGGLVVADHL
;
A
#
# COMPACT_ATOMS: atom_id res chain seq x y z
N MET A 1 -9.64 20.48 10.73
CA MET A 1 -8.65 19.66 11.47
C MET A 1 -9.11 19.50 12.91
N ASN A 2 -9.33 18.26 13.35
CA ASN A 2 -9.83 17.96 14.70
C ASN A 2 -8.69 18.16 15.72
N LYS A 3 -8.90 18.97 16.77
CA LYS A 3 -7.83 19.38 17.71
C LYS A 3 -7.30 18.25 18.61
N ASN A 4 -7.91 17.06 18.57
CA ASN A 4 -7.58 15.91 19.42
C ASN A 4 -6.84 14.76 18.69
N THR A 5 -6.34 14.96 17.47
CA THR A 5 -5.58 13.90 16.78
C THR A 5 -4.27 13.61 17.51
N ASN A 6 -4.03 12.34 17.83
CA ASN A 6 -2.76 11.86 18.38
C ASN A 6 -1.60 12.38 17.50
N PRO A 7 -0.55 13.01 18.08
CA PRO A 7 0.60 13.52 17.31
C PRO A 7 1.25 12.47 16.40
N LEU A 8 1.20 11.20 16.78
CA LEU A 8 1.71 10.09 15.98
C LEU A 8 0.83 9.83 14.74
N THR A 9 -0.47 10.06 14.82
CA THR A 9 -1.36 9.99 13.65
C THR A 9 -0.95 10.99 12.58
N ARG A 10 -0.59 12.22 12.98
CA ARG A 10 -0.12 13.25 12.03
C ARG A 10 1.19 12.86 11.34
N PHE A 11 2.06 12.11 12.02
CA PHE A 11 3.26 11.56 11.40
C PHE A 11 2.88 10.61 10.26
N PHE A 12 1.97 9.67 10.50
CA PHE A 12 1.51 8.74 9.45
C PHE A 12 0.80 9.48 8.30
N GLU A 13 -0.09 10.43 8.60
CA GLU A 13 -0.74 11.28 7.60
C GLU A 13 0.26 12.04 6.73
N GLY A 14 1.36 12.54 7.32
CA GLY A 14 2.42 13.22 6.59
C GLY A 14 3.06 12.34 5.51
N LEU A 15 3.21 11.04 5.77
CA LEU A 15 3.73 10.06 4.80
C LEU A 15 2.79 9.81 3.61
N LEU A 16 1.52 10.22 3.71
CA LEU A 16 0.50 9.97 2.69
C LEU A 16 0.31 11.16 1.74
N SER A 17 0.93 12.29 2.03
CA SER A 17 0.71 13.54 1.30
C SER A 17 1.39 13.57 -0.07
N ASP A 18 2.50 12.84 -0.22
CA ASP A 18 3.33 12.81 -1.41
C ASP A 18 3.72 11.35 -1.73
N PRO A 19 3.75 10.94 -3.01
CA PRO A 19 4.29 9.64 -3.40
C PRO A 19 5.71 9.36 -2.90
N LEU A 20 6.59 10.38 -2.89
CA LEU A 20 7.95 10.33 -2.36
C LEU A 20 7.98 10.94 -0.96
N ASN A 21 7.65 10.11 0.03
CA ASN A 21 7.74 10.53 1.43
C ASN A 21 9.19 10.54 1.94
N HIS A 22 9.46 11.34 2.97
CA HIS A 22 10.81 11.53 3.55
C HIS A 22 11.50 10.24 4.04
N LEU A 23 10.75 9.20 4.44
CA LEU A 23 11.36 7.91 4.84
C LEU A 23 11.84 7.13 3.63
N LEU A 24 11.09 7.21 2.53
CA LEU A 24 11.46 6.61 1.27
C LEU A 24 12.68 7.31 0.68
N GLU A 25 12.67 8.65 0.62
CA GLU A 25 13.80 9.47 0.19
C GLU A 25 15.09 9.13 0.98
N ALA A 26 15.02 9.15 2.31
CA ALA A 26 16.15 8.81 3.17
C ALA A 26 16.65 7.36 3.00
N SER A 27 15.79 6.44 2.55
CA SER A 27 16.19 5.07 2.24
C SER A 27 16.85 4.96 0.86
N MET A 28 16.40 5.75 -0.11
CA MET A 28 17.04 5.84 -1.42
C MET A 28 18.46 6.41 -1.31
N ASP A 29 18.68 7.40 -0.42
CA ASP A 29 20.02 7.92 -0.10
C ASP A 29 20.97 6.85 0.47
N GLN A 30 20.42 5.76 1.01
CA GLN A 30 21.16 4.60 1.52
C GLN A 30 21.29 3.48 0.47
N GLY A 31 20.95 3.74 -0.79
CA GLY A 31 21.05 2.80 -1.90
C GLY A 31 19.91 1.79 -1.97
N LYS A 32 18.78 2.04 -1.30
CA LYS A 32 17.59 1.20 -1.46
C LYS A 32 16.86 1.51 -2.77
N ILE A 33 16.20 0.50 -3.32
CA ILE A 33 15.61 0.55 -4.66
C ILE A 33 14.07 0.47 -4.54
N PRO A 34 13.35 1.58 -4.75
CA PRO A 34 11.89 1.59 -4.68
C PRO A 34 11.26 0.91 -5.91
N ILE A 35 10.41 -0.09 -5.66
CA ILE A 35 9.60 -0.78 -6.67
C ILE A 35 8.12 -0.47 -6.43
N GLY A 36 7.53 0.23 -7.39
CA GLY A 36 6.11 0.53 -7.40
C GLY A 36 5.30 -0.72 -7.64
N TYR A 37 4.23 -0.91 -6.88
CA TYR A 37 3.28 -1.97 -7.17
C TYR A 37 1.82 -1.55 -7.05
N THR A 38 0.99 -2.19 -7.85
CA THR A 38 -0.47 -2.03 -7.82
C THR A 38 -1.13 -3.32 -7.37
N CYS A 39 -2.32 -3.23 -6.77
CA CYS A 39 -3.12 -4.37 -6.32
C CYS A 39 -2.54 -5.17 -5.14
N SER A 40 -3.41 -5.73 -4.29
CA SER A 40 -3.04 -6.60 -3.16
C SER A 40 -2.56 -7.99 -3.58
N TYR A 41 -2.71 -8.33 -4.85
CA TYR A 41 -2.29 -9.62 -5.40
C TYR A 41 -0.79 -9.69 -5.72
N VAL A 42 -0.12 -8.55 -5.83
CA VAL A 42 1.35 -8.54 -5.93
C VAL A 42 1.94 -8.93 -4.58
N PRO A 43 2.78 -9.98 -4.52
CA PRO A 43 3.37 -10.43 -3.26
C PRO A 43 4.47 -9.45 -2.81
N GLU A 44 4.07 -8.47 -2.02
CA GLU A 44 4.92 -7.42 -1.47
C GLU A 44 6.19 -7.96 -0.80
N VAL A 45 6.14 -9.16 -0.24
CA VAL A 45 7.28 -9.86 0.36
C VAL A 45 8.44 -10.04 -0.62
N LEU A 46 8.16 -10.39 -1.87
CA LEU A 46 9.19 -10.55 -2.90
C LEU A 46 9.86 -9.22 -3.24
N LEU A 47 9.10 -8.13 -3.13
CA LEU A 47 9.58 -6.76 -3.35
C LEU A 47 10.21 -6.15 -2.09
N SER A 48 10.28 -6.89 -0.98
CA SER A 48 10.90 -6.47 0.29
C SER A 48 12.28 -7.09 0.52
N VAL A 49 12.83 -7.83 -0.46
CA VAL A 49 14.17 -8.41 -0.40
C VAL A 49 15.20 -7.33 -0.67
N ASP A 50 16.18 -7.19 0.23
CA ASP A 50 17.22 -6.17 0.13
C ASP A 50 17.95 -6.17 -1.23
N PRO A 51 18.19 -5.01 -1.87
CA PRO A 51 17.91 -3.63 -1.43
C PRO A 51 16.53 -3.07 -1.79
N LEU A 52 15.56 -3.91 -2.20
CA LEU A 52 14.25 -3.45 -2.69
C LEU A 52 13.36 -2.89 -1.58
N ILE A 53 12.54 -1.90 -1.94
CA ILE A 53 11.46 -1.36 -1.11
C ILE A 53 10.16 -1.42 -1.91
N PRO A 54 9.12 -2.12 -1.41
CA PRO A 54 7.82 -2.08 -2.05
C PRO A 54 7.14 -0.73 -1.76
N VAL A 55 6.61 -0.09 -2.80
CA VAL A 55 5.82 1.14 -2.68
C VAL A 55 4.46 0.92 -3.32
N ARG A 56 3.40 0.84 -2.50
CA ARG A 56 2.03 0.71 -3.02
C ARG A 56 1.65 2.03 -3.68
N ILE A 57 1.35 1.96 -4.96
CA ILE A 57 1.04 3.16 -5.74
C ILE A 57 -0.29 3.74 -5.30
N ARG A 58 -0.30 5.07 -5.23
CA ARG A 58 -1.41 5.91 -4.83
C ARG A 58 -1.36 7.21 -5.61
N ALA A 59 -2.50 7.89 -5.71
CA ALA A 59 -2.58 9.18 -6.37
C ALA A 59 -3.01 10.30 -5.40
N PRO A 60 -2.19 10.62 -4.37
CA PRO A 60 -2.55 11.65 -3.41
C PRO A 60 -2.61 13.03 -4.08
N GLY A 61 -3.62 13.82 -3.72
CA GLY A 61 -3.74 15.21 -4.20
C GLY A 61 -4.13 15.37 -5.67
N VAL A 62 -4.37 14.28 -6.42
CA VAL A 62 -4.82 14.35 -7.81
C VAL A 62 -6.17 15.08 -7.92
N LEU A 63 -6.21 16.15 -8.74
CA LEU A 63 -7.39 16.99 -8.91
C LEU A 63 -8.15 16.70 -10.21
N SER A 64 -7.47 16.18 -11.23
CA SER A 64 -8.00 15.89 -12.55
C SER A 64 -7.40 14.61 -13.13
N THR A 65 -8.00 14.11 -14.21
CA THR A 65 -7.49 12.97 -15.00
C THR A 65 -7.49 13.31 -16.48
N GLU A 66 -7.30 14.58 -16.85
CA GLU A 66 -7.53 15.06 -18.22
C GLU A 66 -6.58 14.41 -19.22
N ILE A 67 -5.31 14.20 -18.85
CA ILE A 67 -4.32 13.54 -19.70
C ILE A 67 -4.65 12.05 -19.79
N ALA A 68 -4.92 11.42 -18.64
CA ALA A 68 -5.28 10.01 -18.59
C ALA A 68 -6.57 9.69 -19.37
N ASP A 69 -7.55 10.61 -19.38
CA ASP A 69 -8.85 10.44 -20.04
C ASP A 69 -8.76 10.39 -21.58
N ILE A 70 -7.63 10.84 -22.16
CA ILE A 70 -7.33 10.67 -23.60
C ILE A 70 -7.13 9.19 -23.94
N TYR A 71 -6.60 8.42 -22.99
CA TYR A 71 -6.16 7.03 -23.18
C TYR A 71 -7.04 6.01 -22.46
N LEU A 72 -7.68 6.42 -21.37
CA LEU A 72 -8.56 5.62 -20.54
C LEU A 72 -9.96 6.24 -20.53
N SER A 73 -10.94 5.50 -21.06
CA SER A 73 -12.34 5.92 -21.02
C SER A 73 -12.83 6.20 -19.59
N SER A 74 -13.81 7.09 -19.44
CA SER A 74 -14.44 7.44 -18.16
C SER A 74 -15.09 6.25 -17.43
N VAL A 75 -15.32 5.13 -18.11
CA VAL A 75 -15.82 3.87 -17.49
C VAL A 75 -14.74 3.12 -16.70
N ILE A 76 -13.47 3.44 -16.94
CA ILE A 76 -12.34 2.86 -16.22
C ILE A 76 -12.27 3.48 -14.82
N CYS A 77 -11.94 2.66 -13.80
CA CYS A 77 -11.97 3.14 -12.41
C CYS A 77 -11.06 4.35 -12.20
N SER A 78 -11.52 5.27 -11.34
CA SER A 78 -10.81 6.51 -11.03
C SER A 78 -9.38 6.26 -10.58
N TYR A 79 -9.14 5.24 -9.76
CA TYR A 79 -7.80 4.89 -9.28
C TYR A 79 -6.79 4.70 -10.43
N THR A 80 -7.11 3.93 -11.47
CA THR A 80 -6.20 3.74 -12.61
C THR A 80 -5.98 5.00 -13.43
N ARG A 81 -7.03 5.81 -13.60
CA ARG A 81 -6.94 7.08 -14.34
C ARG A 81 -6.08 8.08 -13.57
N SER A 82 -6.27 8.18 -12.26
CA SER A 82 -5.47 9.03 -11.38
C SER A 82 -4.00 8.62 -11.30
N VAL A 83 -3.70 7.31 -11.26
CA VAL A 83 -2.31 6.83 -11.30
C VAL A 83 -1.67 7.14 -12.65
N LEU A 84 -2.38 6.94 -13.76
CA LEU A 84 -1.85 7.30 -15.08
C LEU A 84 -1.60 8.81 -15.18
N GLU A 85 -2.51 9.65 -14.68
CA GLU A 85 -2.34 11.11 -14.67
C GLU A 85 -1.02 11.50 -13.98
N MET A 86 -0.82 11.02 -12.74
CA MET A 86 0.39 11.33 -11.98
C MET A 86 1.66 10.74 -12.61
N ALA A 87 1.56 9.59 -13.27
CA ALA A 87 2.68 9.00 -13.99
C ALA A 87 3.06 9.78 -15.25
N MET A 88 2.10 10.41 -15.93
CA MET A 88 2.36 11.31 -17.06
C MET A 88 2.91 12.67 -16.63
N ASP A 89 2.74 13.04 -15.36
CA ASP A 89 3.32 14.23 -14.73
C ASP A 89 4.64 13.93 -13.98
N ASP A 90 5.29 12.80 -14.29
CA ASP A 90 6.58 12.37 -13.74
C ASP A 90 6.65 12.26 -12.20
N GLN A 91 5.50 12.22 -11.51
CA GLN A 91 5.39 12.14 -10.04
C GLN A 91 5.96 10.84 -9.44
N TYR A 92 6.24 9.84 -10.29
CA TYR A 92 6.81 8.56 -9.89
C TYR A 92 8.19 8.29 -10.50
N SER A 93 8.87 9.33 -10.99
CA SER A 93 10.21 9.22 -11.59
C SER A 93 11.29 8.66 -10.65
N PHE A 94 11.05 8.68 -9.34
CA PHE A 94 11.91 8.07 -8.33
C PHE A 94 11.84 6.54 -8.29
N LEU A 95 10.84 5.91 -8.91
CA LEU A 95 10.69 4.46 -8.92
C LEU A 95 11.66 3.82 -9.92
N ASN A 96 12.30 2.73 -9.50
CA ASN A 96 13.18 1.94 -10.37
C ASN A 96 12.50 0.71 -10.96
N GLY A 97 11.18 0.60 -10.83
CA GLY A 97 10.42 -0.45 -11.46
C GLY A 97 8.95 -0.46 -11.06
N TRP A 98 8.15 -1.15 -11.87
CA TRP A 98 6.73 -1.29 -11.67
C TRP A 98 6.28 -2.74 -11.78
N VAL A 99 5.48 -3.18 -10.80
CA VAL A 99 4.86 -4.50 -10.78
C VAL A 99 3.35 -4.37 -10.70
N PHE A 100 2.68 -4.90 -11.71
CA PHE A 100 1.23 -4.96 -11.81
C PHE A 100 0.73 -6.37 -11.55
N ALA A 101 -0.55 -6.51 -11.27
CA ALA A 101 -1.27 -7.78 -11.32
C ALA A 101 -2.40 -7.68 -12.35
N ALA A 102 -2.56 -8.71 -13.16
CA ALA A 102 -3.66 -8.89 -14.11
C ALA A 102 -4.98 -9.25 -13.41
N SER A 103 -5.29 -8.59 -12.29
CA SER A 103 -6.39 -8.90 -11.36
C SER A 103 -7.74 -8.34 -11.81
N CYS A 104 -7.75 -7.23 -12.54
CA CYS A 104 -8.94 -6.69 -13.18
C CYS A 104 -8.58 -6.03 -14.51
N ASP A 105 -9.56 -5.85 -15.39
CA ASP A 105 -9.31 -5.27 -16.72
C ASP A 105 -8.83 -3.82 -16.64
N HIS A 106 -9.22 -3.07 -15.61
CA HIS A 106 -8.73 -1.70 -15.42
C HIS A 106 -7.21 -1.67 -15.15
N MET A 107 -6.68 -2.58 -14.32
CA MET A 107 -5.24 -2.67 -14.08
C MET A 107 -4.48 -3.08 -15.34
N ARG A 108 -5.05 -4.00 -16.14
CA ARG A 108 -4.46 -4.37 -17.43
C ARG A 108 -4.38 -3.15 -18.36
N ARG A 109 -5.44 -2.35 -18.45
CA ARG A 109 -5.45 -1.11 -19.24
C ARG A 109 -4.46 -0.07 -18.72
N LEU A 110 -4.27 0.05 -17.41
CA LEU A 110 -3.22 0.91 -16.84
C LEU A 110 -1.83 0.43 -17.27
N TYR A 111 -1.54 -0.87 -17.10
CA TYR A 111 -0.27 -1.46 -17.54
C TYR A 111 0.00 -1.23 -19.04
N ASP A 112 -0.99 -1.48 -19.89
CA ASP A 112 -0.84 -1.32 -21.35
C ASP A 112 -0.53 0.13 -21.73
N ASN A 113 -1.23 1.09 -21.12
CA ASN A 113 -0.99 2.52 -21.39
C ASN A 113 0.34 3.00 -20.82
N MET A 114 0.72 2.58 -19.61
CA MET A 114 2.04 2.88 -19.04
C MET A 114 3.15 2.37 -19.96
N LYS A 115 3.05 1.12 -20.44
CA LYS A 115 4.01 0.53 -21.37
C LYS A 115 4.07 1.22 -22.73
N TYR A 116 2.95 1.78 -23.20
CA TYR A 116 2.87 2.46 -24.49
C TYR A 116 3.39 3.91 -24.42
N LEU A 117 3.03 4.65 -23.37
CA LEU A 117 3.24 6.10 -23.28
C LEU A 117 4.57 6.47 -22.61
N ASN A 118 4.87 5.83 -21.49
CA ASN A 118 6.07 6.10 -20.69
C ASN A 118 6.58 4.80 -20.06
N PRO A 119 7.16 3.88 -20.88
CA PRO A 119 7.57 2.58 -20.40
C PRO A 119 8.70 2.73 -19.36
N PRO A 120 8.48 2.28 -18.11
CA PRO A 120 9.57 2.17 -17.13
C PRO A 120 10.61 1.15 -17.61
N GLU A 121 11.87 1.33 -17.20
CA GLU A 121 12.94 0.39 -17.57
C GLU A 121 12.67 -1.04 -17.07
N LEU A 122 12.09 -1.15 -15.87
CA LEU A 122 11.54 -2.39 -15.33
C LEU A 122 10.01 -2.27 -15.21
N ILE A 123 9.28 -3.05 -16.02
CA ILE A 123 7.83 -3.21 -15.88
C ILE A 123 7.45 -4.68 -15.99
N HIS A 124 6.64 -5.16 -15.06
CA HIS A 124 6.17 -6.55 -15.02
C HIS A 124 4.68 -6.60 -14.69
N ILE A 125 3.95 -7.55 -15.28
CA ILE A 125 2.57 -7.84 -14.92
C ILE A 125 2.47 -9.32 -14.56
N LEU A 126 2.07 -9.60 -13.32
CA LEU A 126 1.79 -10.95 -12.85
C LEU A 126 0.42 -11.39 -13.33
N ASP A 127 0.32 -12.58 -13.91
CA ASP A 127 -0.98 -13.23 -14.05
C ASP A 127 -1.32 -14.03 -12.80
N VAL A 128 -2.58 -13.94 -12.38
CA VAL A 128 -3.05 -14.46 -11.09
C VAL A 128 -4.09 -15.53 -11.36
N PRO A 129 -3.93 -16.74 -10.79
CA PRO A 129 -4.91 -17.80 -11.01
C PRO A 129 -6.22 -17.48 -10.31
N HIS A 130 -7.31 -17.61 -11.06
CA HIS A 130 -8.69 -17.46 -10.56
C HIS A 130 -9.28 -18.79 -10.08
N ARG A 131 -8.48 -19.86 -10.06
CA ARG A 131 -8.88 -21.21 -9.64
C ARG A 131 -7.87 -21.77 -8.66
N HIS A 132 -8.36 -22.51 -7.68
CA HIS A 132 -7.54 -23.24 -6.72
C HIS A 132 -7.07 -24.59 -7.28
N GLY A 133 -6.02 -25.16 -6.69
CA GLY A 133 -5.54 -26.51 -6.99
C GLY A 133 -4.06 -26.57 -7.36
N LYS A 134 -3.52 -27.80 -7.47
CA LYS A 134 -2.08 -28.04 -7.69
C LYS A 134 -1.55 -27.43 -8.98
N VAL A 135 -2.34 -27.49 -10.07
CA VAL A 135 -1.96 -26.94 -11.38
C VAL A 135 -1.86 -25.43 -11.31
N SER A 136 -2.91 -24.76 -10.78
CA SER A 136 -2.90 -23.31 -10.59
C SER A 136 -1.76 -22.84 -9.68
N LEU A 137 -1.48 -23.57 -8.60
CA LEU A 137 -0.38 -23.26 -7.70
C LEU A 137 0.99 -23.40 -8.39
N SER A 138 1.21 -24.49 -9.13
CA SER A 138 2.46 -24.69 -9.87
C SER A 138 2.69 -23.56 -10.87
N TRP A 139 1.66 -23.21 -11.63
CA TRP A 139 1.76 -22.13 -12.61
C TRP A 139 1.99 -20.78 -11.94
N TYR A 140 1.30 -20.47 -10.84
CA TYR A 140 1.54 -19.23 -10.10
C TYR A 140 2.96 -19.16 -9.54
N VAL A 141 3.52 -20.28 -9.05
CA VAL A 141 4.92 -20.34 -8.64
C VAL A 141 5.86 -19.99 -9.80
N ASP A 142 5.54 -20.42 -11.03
CA ASP A 142 6.34 -20.07 -12.21
C ASP A 142 6.18 -18.59 -12.60
N GLU A 143 4.98 -18.01 -12.51
CA GLU A 143 4.76 -16.55 -12.66
C GLU A 143 5.61 -15.75 -11.65
N LEU A 144 5.66 -16.19 -10.40
CA LEU A 144 6.48 -15.55 -9.38
C LEU A 144 7.99 -15.66 -9.69
N LYS A 145 8.47 -16.81 -10.20
CA LYS A 145 9.87 -16.94 -10.64
C LYS A 145 10.17 -16.00 -11.79
N MET A 146 9.27 -15.84 -12.77
CA MET A 146 9.45 -14.91 -13.87
C MET A 146 9.57 -13.46 -13.40
N LEU A 147 8.79 -13.07 -12.38
CA LEU A 147 8.96 -11.77 -11.72
C LEU A 147 10.36 -11.63 -11.11
N LEU A 148 10.78 -12.62 -10.31
CA LEU A 148 12.09 -12.60 -9.66
C LEU A 148 13.24 -12.55 -10.68
N ASP A 149 13.16 -13.30 -11.77
CA ASP A 149 14.16 -13.32 -12.85
C ASP A 149 14.25 -11.96 -13.53
N ASN A 150 13.12 -11.30 -13.78
CA ASN A 150 13.07 -9.96 -14.37
C ASN A 150 13.73 -8.91 -13.45
N ILE A 151 13.37 -8.92 -12.16
CA ILE A 151 13.97 -8.03 -11.15
C ILE A 151 15.47 -8.31 -11.00
N SER A 152 15.87 -9.59 -10.94
CA SER A 152 17.27 -10.01 -10.79
C SER A 152 18.11 -9.56 -11.98
N SER A 153 17.60 -9.72 -13.19
CA SER A 153 18.29 -9.34 -14.42
C SER A 153 18.49 -7.83 -14.53
N HIS A 154 17.51 -7.05 -14.09
CA HIS A 154 17.56 -5.60 -14.19
C HIS A 154 18.41 -4.96 -13.07
N HIS A 155 18.20 -5.37 -11.81
CA HIS A 155 18.89 -4.77 -10.65
C HIS A 155 20.13 -5.54 -10.17
N GLN A 156 20.47 -6.68 -10.79
CA GLN A 156 21.59 -7.55 -10.37
C GLN A 156 21.43 -8.08 -8.93
N ILE A 157 20.20 -8.36 -8.52
CA ILE A 157 19.83 -8.86 -7.18
C ILE A 157 19.75 -10.40 -7.22
N GLN A 158 20.10 -11.05 -6.11
CA GLN A 158 20.01 -12.51 -5.95
C GLN A 158 18.97 -12.89 -4.91
N PHE A 159 17.94 -13.63 -5.33
CA PHE A 159 16.89 -14.13 -4.45
C PHE A 159 17.25 -15.50 -3.85
N SER A 160 18.21 -15.50 -2.92
CA SER A 160 18.54 -16.74 -2.20
C SER A 160 17.37 -17.20 -1.33
N HIS A 161 17.29 -18.51 -1.07
CA HIS A 161 16.30 -19.07 -0.15
C HIS A 161 16.35 -18.39 1.23
N ALA A 162 17.55 -18.08 1.73
CA ALA A 162 17.74 -17.40 3.01
C ALA A 162 17.18 -15.97 3.00
N ALA A 163 17.43 -15.20 1.93
CA ALA A 163 16.90 -13.85 1.78
C ALA A 163 15.37 -13.83 1.69
N LEU A 164 14.79 -14.75 0.90
CA LEU A 164 13.33 -14.91 0.81
C LEU A 164 12.72 -15.31 2.15
N SER A 165 13.32 -16.28 2.84
CA SER A 165 12.86 -16.73 4.15
C SER A 165 12.89 -15.59 5.17
N ARG A 166 13.93 -14.75 5.13
CA ARG A 166 14.05 -13.59 5.99
C ARG A 166 12.96 -12.56 5.69
N ALA A 167 12.75 -12.21 4.42
CA ALA A 167 11.71 -11.26 4.02
C ALA A 167 10.30 -11.73 4.41
N ILE A 168 10.01 -13.04 4.29
CA ILE A 168 8.75 -13.64 4.75
C ILE A 168 8.59 -13.47 6.26
N GLN A 169 9.64 -13.77 7.04
CA GLN A 169 9.59 -13.63 8.49
C GLN A 169 9.37 -12.17 8.90
N ASP A 170 10.13 -11.23 8.32
CA ASP A 170 10.00 -9.80 8.61
C ASP A 170 8.60 -9.27 8.26
N HIS A 171 8.03 -9.70 7.14
CA HIS A 171 6.66 -9.34 6.75
C HIS A 171 5.61 -9.92 7.71
N ASN A 172 5.77 -11.17 8.14
CA ASN A 172 4.86 -11.81 9.08
C ASN A 172 4.89 -11.13 10.46
N ASP A 173 6.08 -10.81 10.97
CA ASP A 173 6.25 -10.12 12.25
C ASP A 173 5.64 -8.72 12.20
N PHE A 174 5.87 -7.99 11.11
CA PHE A 174 5.28 -6.67 10.89
C PHE A 174 3.76 -6.73 10.75
N SER A 175 3.23 -7.71 10.02
CA SER A 175 1.78 -7.93 9.87
C SER A 175 1.12 -8.32 11.18
N ALA A 176 1.79 -9.14 12.01
CA ALA A 176 1.31 -9.49 13.35
C ALA A 176 1.27 -8.26 14.26
N LEU A 177 2.25 -7.36 14.16
CA LEU A 177 2.23 -6.08 14.89
C LEU A 177 1.02 -5.22 14.49
N LEU A 178 0.80 -5.00 13.18
CA LEU A 178 -0.37 -4.25 12.70
C LEU A 178 -1.70 -4.91 13.10
N THR A 179 -1.78 -6.24 13.00
CA THR A 179 -2.95 -7.02 13.43
C THR A 179 -3.23 -6.80 14.91
N SER A 180 -2.20 -6.83 15.75
CA SER A 180 -2.36 -6.61 17.19
C SER A 180 -2.86 -5.20 17.55
N ILE A 181 -2.56 -4.19 16.73
CA ILE A 181 -3.12 -2.83 16.86
C ILE A 181 -4.58 -2.85 16.41
N GLY A 182 -4.88 -3.49 15.27
CA GLY A 182 -6.23 -3.62 14.73
C GLY A 182 -7.19 -4.35 15.69
N ASP A 183 -6.69 -5.35 16.42
CA ASP A 183 -7.44 -6.10 17.42
C ASP A 183 -7.93 -5.24 18.58
N LEU A 184 -7.26 -4.13 18.90
CA LEU A 184 -7.72 -3.20 19.94
C LEU A 184 -9.07 -2.56 19.58
N ARG A 185 -9.41 -2.48 18.28
CA ARG A 185 -10.72 -1.99 17.81
C ARG A 185 -11.88 -2.91 18.16
N LYS A 186 -11.61 -4.17 18.54
CA LYS A 186 -12.63 -5.12 19.02
C LYS A 186 -13.15 -4.79 20.43
N GLN A 187 -12.42 -3.98 21.20
CA GLN A 187 -12.82 -3.59 22.56
C GLN A 187 -14.13 -2.81 22.56
N LYS A 188 -14.83 -2.82 23.71
CA LYS A 188 -16.06 -2.03 23.90
C LYS A 188 -15.81 -0.54 23.70
N ASN A 189 -14.71 -0.03 24.26
CA ASN A 189 -14.25 1.34 24.08
C ASN A 189 -12.85 1.29 23.43
N PRO A 190 -12.75 1.25 22.08
CA PRO A 190 -11.46 1.19 21.39
C PRO A 190 -10.56 2.38 21.74
N PRO A 191 -9.24 2.18 21.92
CA PRO A 191 -8.30 3.26 22.20
C PRO A 191 -7.87 4.04 20.95
N LEU A 192 -8.42 3.72 19.77
CA LEU A 192 -8.13 4.37 18.50
C LEU A 192 -9.36 4.38 17.61
N SER A 193 -9.46 5.41 16.77
CA SER A 193 -10.46 5.51 15.72
C SER A 193 -10.11 4.67 14.48
N GLY A 194 -11.09 4.44 13.61
CA GLY A 194 -10.86 3.83 12.31
C GLY A 194 -10.00 4.71 11.41
N THR A 195 -10.14 6.03 11.51
CA THR A 195 -9.30 6.99 10.76
C THR A 195 -7.82 6.84 11.14
N GLU A 196 -7.51 6.77 12.43
CA GLU A 196 -6.14 6.59 12.91
C GLU A 196 -5.57 5.24 12.47
N PHE A 197 -6.35 4.17 12.58
CA PHE A 197 -5.93 2.86 12.11
C PHE A 197 -5.65 2.86 10.61
N GLN A 198 -6.53 3.46 9.80
CA GLN A 198 -6.34 3.57 8.35
C GLN A 198 -5.07 4.36 7.99
N ALA A 199 -4.73 5.42 8.74
CA ALA A 199 -3.50 6.17 8.54
C ALA A 199 -2.26 5.29 8.73
N VAL A 200 -2.24 4.45 9.78
CA VAL A 200 -1.15 3.49 10.02
C VAL A 200 -1.06 2.47 8.88
N ILE A 201 -2.19 1.88 8.46
CA ILE A 201 -2.22 0.89 7.38
C ILE A 201 -1.71 1.49 6.07
N LEU A 202 -2.22 2.66 5.67
CA LEU A 202 -1.77 3.31 4.44
C LEU A 202 -0.29 3.69 4.50
N ALA A 203 0.19 4.19 5.65
CA ALA A 203 1.61 4.52 5.81
C ALA A 203 2.49 3.27 5.66
N SER A 204 2.02 2.12 6.15
CA SER A 204 2.73 0.84 6.04
C SER A 204 2.86 0.31 4.61
N LEU A 205 2.00 0.77 3.71
CA LEU A 205 2.01 0.40 2.29
C LEU A 205 2.91 1.28 1.43
N VAL A 206 3.24 2.49 1.89
CA VAL A 206 4.00 3.49 1.11
C VAL A 206 5.39 3.81 1.66
N ALA A 207 5.68 3.38 2.90
CA ALA A 207 6.95 3.64 3.55
C ALA A 207 7.76 2.35 3.78
N PRO A 208 9.11 2.46 3.83
CA PRO A 208 9.96 1.31 4.12
C PRO A 208 9.66 0.75 5.52
N LYS A 209 9.31 -0.54 5.59
CA LYS A 209 8.87 -1.18 6.84
C LYS A 209 9.87 -1.03 7.98
N HIS A 210 11.17 -1.17 7.70
CA HIS A 210 12.22 -1.05 8.70
C HIS A 210 12.28 0.36 9.32
N SER A 211 12.11 1.40 8.51
CA SER A 211 12.11 2.80 8.96
C SER A 211 10.83 3.17 9.70
N LEU A 212 9.71 2.56 9.31
CA LEU A 212 8.40 2.82 9.90
C LEU A 212 8.18 2.06 11.23
N LEU A 213 8.82 0.91 11.41
CA LEU A 213 8.63 0.02 12.56
C LEU A 213 8.74 0.73 13.92
N PRO A 214 9.77 1.56 14.22
CA PRO A 214 9.85 2.25 15.50
C PRO A 214 8.65 3.15 15.80
N LYS A 215 8.07 3.78 14.76
CA LYS A 215 6.91 4.66 14.89
C LYS A 215 5.62 3.89 15.10
N ILE A 216 5.48 2.70 14.50
CA ILE A 216 4.34 1.81 14.77
C ILE A 216 4.40 1.26 16.20
N GLU A 217 5.59 0.91 16.69
CA GLU A 217 5.76 0.47 18.08
C GLU A 217 5.47 1.59 19.09
N GLU A 218 5.94 2.82 18.81
CA GLU A 218 5.63 4.01 19.59
C GLU A 218 4.11 4.26 19.61
N PHE A 219 3.46 4.18 18.44
CA PHE A 219 2.01 4.31 18.33
C PHE A 219 1.28 3.27 19.17
N LYS A 220 1.62 1.98 19.03
CA LYS A 220 1.01 0.91 19.84
C LYS A 220 1.20 1.13 21.34
N LYS A 221 2.39 1.55 21.78
CA LYS A 221 2.64 1.90 23.19
C LYS A 221 1.76 3.05 23.64
N SER A 222 1.58 4.07 22.81
CA SER A 222 0.73 5.23 23.12
C SER A 222 -0.74 4.88 23.33
N LEU A 223 -1.23 3.77 22.74
CA LEU A 223 -2.60 3.29 22.92
C LEU A 223 -2.82 2.64 24.30
N SER A 224 -1.74 2.23 24.97
CA SER A 224 -1.82 1.66 26.32
C SER A 224 -2.08 2.77 27.34
N GLY A 225 -3.22 2.71 28.01
CA GLY A 225 -3.60 3.70 29.04
C GLY A 225 -4.37 4.92 28.51
N GLN A 226 -4.71 4.96 27.22
CA GLN A 226 -5.68 5.93 26.71
C GLN A 226 -7.09 5.56 27.15
N GLU A 227 -7.90 6.57 27.48
CA GLU A 227 -9.33 6.39 27.62
C GLU A 227 -9.91 6.04 26.24
N GLY A 228 -10.58 4.89 26.16
CA GLY A 228 -11.19 4.43 24.93
C GLY A 228 -12.36 5.31 24.49
N ILE A 229 -12.58 5.37 23.18
CA ILE A 229 -13.69 6.07 22.55
C ILE A 229 -15.00 5.42 23.00
N SER A 230 -15.87 6.20 23.63
CA SER A 230 -17.12 5.71 24.24
C SER A 230 -18.36 6.52 23.86
N ASP A 231 -18.17 7.67 23.19
CA ASP A 231 -19.20 8.61 22.74
C ASP A 231 -19.77 8.28 21.35
N TYR A 232 -19.54 7.07 20.84
CA TYR A 232 -20.07 6.60 19.56
C TYR A 232 -21.52 6.10 19.67
N ARG A 233 -22.30 6.27 18.58
CA ARG A 233 -23.69 5.80 18.47
C ARG A 233 -23.81 4.43 17.81
N ALA A 234 -22.91 4.11 16.89
CA ALA A 234 -22.90 2.85 16.16
C ALA A 234 -21.48 2.42 15.80
N ARG A 235 -21.24 1.10 15.86
CA ARG A 235 -20.00 0.47 15.40
C ARG A 235 -20.19 0.00 13.97
N LEU A 236 -19.24 0.32 13.10
CA LEU A 236 -19.35 0.09 11.66
C LEU A 236 -18.22 -0.80 11.15
N LEU A 237 -18.59 -1.65 10.18
CA LEU A 237 -17.68 -2.39 9.30
C LEU A 237 -17.76 -1.73 7.92
N ILE A 238 -16.61 -1.37 7.35
CA ILE A 238 -16.53 -0.91 5.95
C ILE A 238 -16.07 -2.07 5.06
N VAL A 239 -16.77 -2.32 3.97
CA VAL A 239 -16.39 -3.33 2.97
C VAL A 239 -16.32 -2.65 1.61
N GLY A 240 -15.23 -2.87 0.88
CA GLY A 240 -15.03 -2.23 -0.42
C GLY A 240 -13.72 -2.62 -1.08
N GLY A 241 -13.33 -1.84 -2.09
CA GLY A 241 -11.99 -1.88 -2.62
C GLY A 241 -11.07 -0.89 -1.90
N GLN A 242 -9.86 -0.73 -2.44
CA GLN A 242 -8.84 0.16 -1.89
C GLN A 242 -9.40 1.56 -1.59
N LEU A 243 -9.39 1.93 -0.31
CA LEU A 243 -9.79 3.25 0.18
C LEU A 243 -8.57 3.94 0.78
N ASP A 244 -8.06 4.94 0.08
CA ASP A 244 -6.82 5.60 0.46
C ASP A 244 -7.02 7.05 0.96
N ASN A 245 -8.25 7.56 0.87
CA ASN A 245 -8.64 8.85 1.43
C ASN A 245 -9.16 8.70 2.86
N LEU A 246 -8.37 9.15 3.84
CA LEU A 246 -8.73 9.16 5.26
C LEU A 246 -9.99 9.96 5.57
N GLY A 247 -10.27 11.01 4.78
CA GLY A 247 -11.44 11.87 4.92
C GLY A 247 -12.76 11.10 4.82
N TYR A 248 -12.79 9.97 4.11
CA TYR A 248 -13.98 9.14 4.00
C TYR A 248 -14.37 8.54 5.36
N ILE A 249 -13.42 7.88 6.04
CA ILE A 249 -13.64 7.30 7.38
C ILE A 249 -13.87 8.42 8.40
N GLN A 250 -13.07 9.49 8.32
CA GLN A 250 -13.20 10.64 9.22
C GLN A 250 -14.60 11.29 9.16
N THR A 251 -15.17 11.39 7.95
CA THR A 251 -16.52 11.95 7.77
C THR A 251 -17.56 11.06 8.45
N ILE A 252 -17.47 9.73 8.28
CA ILE A 252 -18.36 8.78 8.97
C ILE A 252 -18.26 8.95 10.48
N GLU A 253 -17.04 8.98 11.01
CA GLU A 253 -16.81 9.06 12.46
C GLU A 253 -17.27 10.40 13.05
N SER A 254 -17.17 11.49 12.29
CA SER A 254 -17.66 12.82 12.71
C SER A 254 -19.19 12.89 12.92
N THR A 255 -19.95 11.92 12.39
CA THR A 255 -21.41 11.85 12.53
C THR A 255 -21.88 10.95 13.68
N GLY A 256 -20.95 10.41 14.48
CA GLY A 256 -21.24 9.51 15.60
C GLY A 256 -21.15 8.03 15.26
N GLY A 257 -20.67 7.67 14.05
CA GLY A 257 -20.20 6.31 13.78
C GLY A 257 -18.82 6.07 14.39
N LEU A 258 -18.44 4.81 14.56
CA LEU A 258 -17.06 4.42 14.87
C LEU A 258 -16.69 3.23 13.98
N VAL A 259 -15.67 3.39 13.14
CA VAL A 259 -15.25 2.34 12.22
C VAL A 259 -14.28 1.42 12.94
N VAL A 260 -14.76 0.22 13.26
CA VAL A 260 -14.04 -0.74 14.11
C VAL A 260 -13.56 -1.98 13.37
N ALA A 261 -13.97 -2.11 12.10
CA ALA A 261 -13.58 -3.19 11.22
C ALA A 261 -13.62 -2.72 9.77
N ASP A 262 -12.81 -3.37 8.94
CA ASP A 262 -12.69 -3.08 7.51
C ASP A 262 -12.36 -4.35 6.71
N HIS A 263 -12.81 -4.37 5.47
CA HIS A 263 -12.42 -5.30 4.42
C HIS A 263 -12.25 -4.48 3.14
N LEU A 264 -11.13 -3.74 3.11
CA LEU A 264 -10.76 -2.71 2.12
C LEU A 264 -9.50 -3.11 1.34
#